data_AF-A0A1F3TQ17-F1
#
_entry.id   AF-A0A1F3TQ17-F1
#
_cell.length_a   1.000
_cell.length_b   1.000
_cell.length_c   1.000
_cell.angle_alpha   90.00
_cell.angle_beta   90.00
_cell.angle_gamma   90.00
#
_symmetry.space_group_name_H-M   'P 1'
#
loop_
_entity.id
_entity.type
_entity.pdbx_description
1 polymer ?
#
loop_
_entity_poly.entity_id
_entity_poly.type
_entity_poly.pdbx_seq_one_letter_code
_entity_poly.pdbx_strand_id
1 'polypeptide(L)'
;MDYSFGRIRTENYSAVNTRWPQPFLGFGDFKELNSASESLESLGYRALEFGYIYDDEKVIHYLHERGNFLFSDEHVDPKKKNIFLVGASAALGDGASDHQNSIWRNLENLLYQKTSDYQVLPAAIRAYNSTQERIATELYLFPIKPNRLIFFHGFNDANQVESLARPGDPYNQGLVYFENSNLLFSFLKLFSEQSNIINSVFKNYIENSISKRSSELLSRTEFYSGYVQSAAHIYMDNIGRVNRRCQQEGIPCYFILQPYRRDTAGTVIEDIYSKINQLVENQNQLKKGINFFDYSDKYANKKSLFFDVVHLNDEGQREVAQDIYSDILQK
;
A
#
# COMPACT_ATOMS: atom_id res chain seq x y z
N MET A 1 -46.59 -11.63 -25.21
CA MET A 1 -45.24 -12.05 -25.60
C MET A 1 -44.29 -11.03 -25.02
N ASP A 2 -43.86 -11.30 -23.79
CA ASP A 2 -42.87 -10.52 -23.06
C ASP A 2 -41.47 -10.94 -23.53
N TYR A 3 -40.65 -9.96 -23.89
CA TYR A 3 -39.20 -10.12 -23.93
C TYR A 3 -38.60 -9.11 -22.95
N SER A 4 -38.39 -9.59 -21.73
CA SER A 4 -37.59 -8.97 -20.68
C SER A 4 -36.11 -9.21 -20.98
N PHE A 5 -35.40 -8.17 -21.44
CA PHE A 5 -33.93 -8.14 -21.34
C PHE A 5 -33.56 -7.51 -19.99
N GLY A 6 -32.97 -8.34 -19.13
CA GLY A 6 -32.51 -7.97 -17.80
C GLY A 6 -31.47 -6.86 -17.85
N ARG A 7 -31.76 -5.76 -17.15
CA ARG A 7 -30.79 -4.72 -16.81
C ARG A 7 -29.72 -5.35 -15.91
N ILE A 8 -28.49 -5.42 -16.40
CA ILE A 8 -27.31 -5.55 -15.54
C ILE A 8 -27.22 -4.24 -14.75
N ARG A 9 -27.48 -4.31 -13.44
CA ARG A 9 -27.18 -3.21 -12.52
C ARG A 9 -25.67 -3.09 -12.43
N THR A 10 -25.11 -2.10 -13.10
CA THR A 10 -23.85 -1.49 -12.69
C THR A 10 -24.18 -0.62 -11.49
N GLU A 11 -23.98 -1.14 -10.28
CA GLU A 11 -24.12 -0.33 -9.07
C GLU A 11 -22.99 0.70 -9.07
N ASN A 12 -23.41 1.97 -9.14
CA ASN A 12 -22.57 3.15 -9.04
C ASN A 12 -21.88 3.17 -7.67
N TYR A 13 -20.59 2.83 -7.62
CA TYR A 13 -19.72 3.36 -6.57
C TYR A 13 -19.18 4.71 -7.02
N SER A 14 -19.96 5.75 -6.74
CA SER A 14 -19.51 7.13 -6.77
C SER A 14 -18.61 7.39 -5.56
N ALA A 15 -17.33 7.04 -5.68
CA ALA A 15 -16.27 7.48 -4.77
C ALA A 15 -15.19 8.23 -5.56
N VAL A 16 -15.58 9.26 -6.32
CA VAL A 16 -14.62 10.18 -6.94
C VAL A 16 -14.76 11.55 -6.28
N ASN A 17 -14.09 11.68 -5.15
CA ASN A 17 -13.68 12.96 -4.56
C ASN A 17 -12.46 12.51 -3.75
N THR A 18 -11.24 12.73 -4.22
CA THR A 18 -10.41 13.87 -3.79
C THR A 18 -9.36 14.25 -4.86
N ARG A 19 -8.66 15.36 -4.58
CA ARG A 19 -7.66 16.06 -5.40
C ARG A 19 -6.45 15.18 -5.76
N TRP A 20 -5.81 15.53 -6.88
CA TRP A 20 -4.51 15.02 -7.36
C TRP A 20 -3.51 14.68 -6.24
N PRO A 21 -2.64 13.66 -6.43
CA PRO A 21 -1.63 13.30 -5.44
C PRO A 21 -0.68 14.49 -5.24
N GLN A 22 -0.81 15.15 -4.09
CA GLN A 22 0.13 16.17 -3.62
C GLN A 22 1.45 15.47 -3.29
N PRO A 23 2.61 16.04 -3.67
CA PRO A 23 3.90 15.45 -3.39
C PRO A 23 4.27 15.73 -1.93
N PHE A 24 3.80 14.94 -0.97
CA PHE A 24 4.17 15.19 0.42
C PHE A 24 4.45 13.90 1.19
N LEU A 25 5.61 13.89 1.86
CA LEU A 25 5.81 13.13 3.09
C LEU A 25 4.72 13.55 4.07
N GLY A 26 3.61 12.82 4.06
CA GLY A 26 2.47 13.07 4.91
C GLY A 26 1.13 12.73 4.27
N PHE A 27 0.61 11.57 4.70
CA PHE A 27 -0.81 11.30 4.96
C PHE A 27 -1.65 10.84 3.77
N GLY A 28 -2.37 9.75 3.99
CA GLY A 28 -3.22 9.08 3.00
C GLY A 28 -4.39 9.94 2.53
N ASP A 29 -5.31 9.30 1.81
CA ASP A 29 -6.46 9.98 1.21
C ASP A 29 -7.29 10.75 2.26
N PHE A 30 -7.39 12.07 2.09
CA PHE A 30 -7.90 13.06 3.06
C PHE A 30 -9.35 12.85 3.54
N LYS A 31 -10.07 11.89 2.94
CA LYS A 31 -11.47 11.66 3.23
C LYS A 31 -11.75 10.70 4.39
N GLU A 32 -10.80 9.83 4.71
CA GLU A 32 -11.01 8.82 5.76
C GLU A 32 -10.44 9.25 7.13
N LEU A 33 -9.73 10.38 7.21
CA LEU A 33 -9.25 10.98 8.46
C LEU A 33 -10.37 11.49 9.40
N ASN A 34 -11.64 11.37 9.00
CA ASN A 34 -12.78 11.73 9.84
C ASN A 34 -13.18 10.63 10.85
N SER A 35 -12.52 9.47 10.85
CA SER A 35 -12.80 8.39 11.83
C SER A 35 -11.83 8.33 13.01
N ALA A 36 -10.76 9.14 13.01
CA ALA A 36 -9.81 9.21 14.12
C ALA A 36 -10.51 9.57 15.43
N SER A 37 -10.36 8.69 16.43
CA SER A 37 -10.94 8.86 17.77
C SER A 37 -10.31 10.03 18.55
N GLU A 38 -9.22 10.59 18.04
CA GLU A 38 -8.62 11.85 18.47
C GLU A 38 -8.76 12.92 17.38
N SER A 39 -9.14 14.15 17.76
CA SER A 39 -9.18 15.26 16.81
C SER A 39 -7.77 15.55 16.31
N LEU A 40 -7.62 15.88 15.02
CA LEU A 40 -6.32 16.23 14.41
C LEU A 40 -5.58 17.36 15.17
N GLU A 41 -6.33 18.14 15.93
CA GLU A 41 -5.82 19.13 16.88
C GLU A 41 -5.00 18.52 18.01
N SER A 42 -5.33 17.34 18.54
CA SER A 42 -4.52 16.65 19.56
C SER A 42 -3.12 16.31 19.06
N LEU A 43 -2.98 16.10 17.74
CA LEU A 43 -1.76 15.68 17.06
C LEU A 43 -0.92 16.86 16.54
N GLY A 44 -1.30 18.10 16.91
CA GLY A 44 -0.60 19.30 16.50
C GLY A 44 -0.93 19.76 15.08
N TYR A 45 -2.15 19.51 14.60
CA TYR A 45 -2.65 20.06 13.34
C TYR A 45 -3.86 20.98 13.56
N ARG A 46 -3.89 22.11 12.86
CA ARG A 46 -5.04 23.02 12.85
C ARG A 46 -5.86 22.78 11.59
N ALA A 47 -7.15 22.55 11.78
CA ALA A 47 -8.10 22.39 10.68
C ALA A 47 -8.28 23.70 9.90
N LEU A 48 -8.29 23.59 8.57
CA LEU A 48 -8.68 24.63 7.63
C LEU A 48 -9.82 24.11 6.75
N GLU A 49 -10.54 25.03 6.10
CA GLU A 49 -11.69 24.71 5.23
C GLU A 49 -11.38 23.68 4.13
N PHE A 50 -10.11 23.57 3.72
CA PHE A 50 -9.67 22.66 2.65
C PHE A 50 -8.38 21.88 2.96
N GLY A 51 -8.02 21.73 4.24
CA GLY A 51 -6.82 20.99 4.63
C GLY A 51 -6.43 21.19 6.10
N TYR A 52 -5.19 20.85 6.43
CA TYR A 52 -4.63 21.01 7.77
C TYR A 52 -3.25 21.64 7.68
N ILE A 53 -2.94 22.52 8.63
CA ILE A 53 -1.58 23.05 8.80
C ILE A 53 -1.02 22.55 10.13
N TYR A 54 0.30 22.53 10.22
CA TYR A 54 0.97 22.29 11.50
C TYR A 54 0.57 23.40 12.48
N ASP A 55 0.08 23.01 13.65
CA ASP A 55 -0.16 23.91 14.77
C ASP A 55 1.19 24.15 15.45
N ASP A 56 1.83 25.26 15.10
CA ASP A 56 3.15 25.65 15.62
C ASP A 56 3.17 25.91 17.13
N GLU A 57 2.00 26.03 17.75
CA GLU A 57 1.79 26.13 19.19
C GLU A 57 1.86 24.76 19.91
N LYS A 58 1.69 23.64 19.19
CA LYS A 58 1.80 22.29 19.74
C LYS A 58 3.12 21.63 19.33
N VAL A 59 3.95 21.37 20.34
CA VAL A 59 5.27 20.76 20.14
C VAL A 59 5.15 19.25 20.05
N ILE A 60 5.49 18.67 18.90
CA ILE A 60 5.76 17.23 18.79
C ILE A 60 7.16 16.98 19.34
N HIS A 61 7.27 16.15 20.37
CA HIS A 61 8.54 15.89 21.04
C HIS A 61 9.30 14.72 20.41
N TYR A 62 8.58 13.77 19.80
CA TYR A 62 9.19 12.57 19.23
C TYR A 62 8.57 12.16 17.89
N LEU A 63 9.39 11.64 16.97
CA LEU A 63 8.92 11.20 15.65
C LEU A 63 7.87 10.08 15.72
N HIS A 64 7.90 9.21 16.71
CA HIS A 64 6.91 8.14 16.86
C HIS A 64 5.49 8.66 17.12
N GLU A 65 5.34 9.85 17.69
CA GLU A 65 4.03 10.49 17.92
C GLU A 65 3.31 10.77 16.59
N ARG A 66 4.06 10.96 15.49
CA ARG A 66 3.51 11.06 14.14
C ARG A 66 3.09 9.71 13.54
N GLY A 67 3.63 8.60 14.04
CA GLY A 67 3.27 7.26 13.58
C GLY A 67 1.82 6.90 13.91
N ASN A 68 1.33 7.32 15.08
CA ASN A 68 -0.07 7.13 15.50
C ASN A 68 -1.06 7.80 14.54
N PHE A 69 -0.65 8.90 13.90
CA PHE A 69 -1.46 9.57 12.89
C PHE A 69 -1.46 8.84 11.53
N LEU A 70 -0.39 8.11 11.23
CA LEU A 70 -0.16 7.51 9.92
C LEU A 70 -0.75 6.12 9.76
N PHE A 71 -0.96 5.40 10.85
CA PHE A 71 -1.15 3.95 10.84
C PHE A 71 -2.47 3.51 11.49
N SER A 72 -3.57 4.13 11.05
CA SER A 72 -4.95 3.92 11.52
C SER A 72 -5.28 4.53 12.89
N ASP A 73 -6.58 4.58 13.20
CA ASP A 73 -7.15 5.10 14.45
C ASP A 73 -6.88 4.19 15.66
N GLU A 74 -6.16 3.08 15.47
CA GLU A 74 -5.90 2.08 16.50
C GLU A 74 -4.69 2.47 17.36
N HIS A 75 -4.94 2.72 18.64
CA HIS A 75 -3.91 3.10 19.59
C HIS A 75 -3.02 1.93 19.99
N VAL A 76 -1.71 2.17 20.04
CA VAL A 76 -0.74 1.24 20.62
C VAL A 76 -0.97 1.14 22.13
N ASP A 77 -1.59 0.05 22.60
CA ASP A 77 -1.58 -0.32 24.02
C ASP A 77 -0.15 -0.64 24.53
N PRO A 78 0.43 0.17 25.43
CA PRO A 78 1.79 -0.05 25.93
C PRO A 78 1.92 -1.29 26.81
N LYS A 79 0.83 -1.93 27.22
CA LYS A 79 0.83 -3.16 28.03
C LYS A 79 0.86 -4.43 27.17
N LYS A 80 0.58 -4.32 25.87
CA LYS A 80 0.57 -5.44 24.94
C LYS A 80 1.88 -5.52 24.16
N LYS A 81 2.12 -6.70 23.59
CA LYS A 81 3.16 -6.95 22.60
C LYS A 81 2.64 -6.59 21.21
N ASN A 82 3.34 -5.71 20.52
CA ASN A 82 2.87 -5.07 19.31
C ASN A 82 3.41 -5.78 18.08
N ILE A 83 2.51 -6.32 17.27
CA ILE A 83 2.82 -6.86 15.95
C ILE A 83 2.26 -5.87 14.93
N PHE A 84 3.11 -5.32 14.06
CA PHE A 84 2.65 -4.44 13.00
C PHE A 84 2.57 -5.19 11.67
N LEU A 85 1.40 -5.12 11.03
CA LEU A 85 1.20 -5.54 9.64
C LEU A 85 1.47 -4.32 8.74
N VAL A 86 2.67 -4.27 8.17
CA VAL A 86 3.14 -3.17 7.32
C VAL A 86 2.76 -3.44 5.87
N GLY A 87 2.27 -2.44 5.15
CA GLY A 87 1.98 -2.60 3.72
C GLY A 87 1.18 -1.45 3.12
N ALA A 88 0.41 -1.78 2.08
CA ALA A 88 -0.46 -0.83 1.40
C ALA A 88 -1.96 -1.11 1.65
N SER A 89 -2.82 -0.74 0.69
CA SER A 89 -4.28 -0.92 0.75
C SER A 89 -4.71 -2.34 1.13
N ALA A 90 -4.05 -3.36 0.56
CA ALA A 90 -4.37 -4.76 0.88
C ALA A 90 -4.05 -5.13 2.34
N ALA A 91 -2.95 -4.61 2.91
CA ALA A 91 -2.60 -4.80 4.32
C ALA A 91 -3.53 -4.00 5.26
N LEU A 92 -4.01 -2.84 4.82
CA LEU A 92 -4.98 -2.02 5.55
C LEU A 92 -6.33 -2.74 5.67
N GLY A 93 -6.71 -3.52 4.65
CA GLY A 93 -7.94 -4.29 4.60
C GLY A 93 -8.87 -3.92 3.43
N ASP A 94 -8.39 -3.16 2.44
CA ASP A 94 -9.19 -2.85 1.25
C ASP A 94 -9.64 -4.15 0.57
N GLY A 95 -10.91 -4.17 0.15
CA GLY A 95 -11.61 -5.36 -0.35
C GLY A 95 -12.42 -6.11 0.72
N ALA A 96 -12.13 -5.92 2.01
CA ALA A 96 -12.99 -6.41 3.09
C ALA A 96 -14.28 -5.59 3.17
N SER A 97 -15.37 -6.22 3.61
CA SER A 97 -16.65 -5.55 3.85
C SER A 97 -16.63 -4.62 5.07
N ASP A 98 -15.73 -4.87 6.01
CA ASP A 98 -15.51 -4.13 7.25
C ASP A 98 -14.06 -4.33 7.72
N HIS A 99 -13.49 -3.36 8.43
CA HIS A 99 -12.19 -3.48 9.11
C HIS A 99 -12.09 -4.70 10.03
N GLN A 100 -13.20 -5.15 10.63
CA GLN A 100 -13.25 -6.38 11.45
C GLN A 100 -12.91 -7.64 10.64
N ASN A 101 -13.06 -7.59 9.31
CA ASN A 101 -12.74 -8.68 8.39
C ASN A 101 -11.36 -8.53 7.73
N SER A 102 -10.56 -7.52 8.09
CA SER A 102 -9.20 -7.35 7.57
C SER A 102 -8.23 -8.45 8.02
N ILE A 103 -7.13 -8.65 7.30
CA ILE A 103 -6.06 -9.60 7.67
C ILE A 103 -5.59 -9.36 9.11
N TRP A 104 -5.29 -8.12 9.49
CA TRP A 104 -4.71 -7.81 10.79
C TRP A 104 -5.69 -8.07 11.94
N ARG A 105 -6.99 -7.75 11.79
CA ARG A 105 -8.01 -8.11 12.80
C ARG A 105 -8.24 -9.60 12.90
N ASN A 106 -8.32 -10.31 11.77
CA ASN A 106 -8.40 -11.77 11.79
C ASN A 106 -7.17 -12.40 12.47
N LEU A 107 -5.97 -11.87 12.23
CA LEU A 107 -4.73 -12.34 12.84
C LEU A 107 -4.71 -12.09 14.36
N GLU A 108 -5.16 -10.92 14.82
CA GLU A 108 -5.32 -10.62 16.24
C GLU A 108 -6.30 -11.58 16.91
N ASN A 109 -7.46 -11.83 16.29
CA ASN A 109 -8.46 -12.76 16.79
C ASN A 109 -7.92 -14.20 16.92
N LEU A 110 -7.10 -14.66 15.96
CA LEU A 110 -6.44 -15.96 16.01
C LEU A 110 -5.43 -16.04 17.17
N LEU A 111 -4.65 -14.99 17.40
CA LEU A 111 -3.74 -14.91 18.55
C LEU A 111 -4.48 -14.88 19.88
N TYR A 112 -5.59 -14.13 19.95
CA TYR A 112 -6.41 -13.97 21.15
C TYR A 112 -6.94 -15.31 21.69
N GLN A 113 -7.21 -16.27 20.79
CA GLN A 113 -7.60 -17.64 21.18
C GLN A 113 -6.51 -18.39 21.95
N LYS A 114 -5.26 -17.94 21.91
CA LYS A 114 -4.11 -18.52 22.63
C LYS A 114 -3.63 -17.63 23.76
N THR A 115 -3.59 -16.32 23.54
CA THR A 115 -3.13 -15.33 24.52
C THR A 115 -3.66 -13.94 24.18
N SER A 116 -4.03 -13.16 25.20
CA SER A 116 -4.43 -11.76 25.06
C SER A 116 -3.25 -10.78 25.14
N ASP A 117 -2.02 -11.27 25.22
CA ASP A 117 -0.81 -10.45 25.40
C ASP A 117 -0.43 -9.66 24.14
N TYR A 118 -0.90 -10.08 22.97
CA TYR A 118 -0.56 -9.47 21.69
C TYR A 118 -1.68 -8.56 21.20
N GLN A 119 -1.28 -7.53 20.46
CA GLN A 119 -2.15 -6.81 19.54
C GLN A 119 -1.52 -6.78 18.15
N VAL A 120 -2.37 -6.79 17.13
CA VAL A 120 -1.96 -6.66 15.74
C VAL A 120 -2.50 -5.36 15.20
N LEU A 121 -1.61 -4.49 14.74
CA LEU A 121 -1.94 -3.15 14.28
C LEU A 121 -1.56 -3.00 12.80
N PRO A 122 -2.41 -2.40 11.96
CA PRO A 122 -2.04 -2.10 10.58
C PRO A 122 -1.09 -0.91 10.57
N ALA A 123 0.13 -1.10 10.07
CA ALA A 123 1.03 -0.01 9.71
C ALA A 123 1.04 0.18 8.19
N ALA A 124 -0.15 0.44 7.64
CA ALA A 124 -0.39 0.39 6.21
C ALA A 124 -1.01 1.68 5.65
N ILE A 125 -0.56 2.10 4.47
CA ILE A 125 -1.06 3.30 3.79
C ILE A 125 -1.34 2.98 2.33
N ARG A 126 -2.54 3.32 1.84
CA ARG A 126 -2.95 3.02 0.47
C ARG A 126 -1.93 3.48 -0.56
N ALA A 127 -1.78 2.67 -1.61
CA ALA A 127 -0.85 2.87 -2.71
C ALA A 127 0.65 2.91 -2.33
N TYR A 128 1.03 2.65 -1.08
CA TYR A 128 2.43 2.60 -0.71
C TYR A 128 3.19 1.49 -1.44
N ASN A 129 4.44 1.80 -1.78
CA ASN A 129 5.43 0.84 -2.27
C ASN A 129 6.49 0.55 -1.21
N SER A 130 7.36 -0.44 -1.44
CA SER A 130 8.39 -0.85 -0.49
C SER A 130 9.36 0.27 -0.08
N THR A 131 9.57 1.29 -0.91
CA THR A 131 10.41 2.45 -0.56
C THR A 131 9.71 3.33 0.46
N GLN A 132 8.42 3.60 0.26
CA GLN A 132 7.62 4.40 1.19
C GLN A 132 7.42 3.65 2.51
N GLU A 133 7.15 2.35 2.46
CA GLU A 133 7.04 1.48 3.64
C GLU A 133 8.35 1.42 4.42
N ARG A 134 9.51 1.34 3.74
CA ARG A 134 10.83 1.44 4.40
C ARG A 134 10.99 2.77 5.12
N ILE A 135 10.71 3.89 4.45
CA ILE A 135 10.83 5.23 5.06
C ILE A 135 9.92 5.33 6.28
N ALA A 136 8.67 4.89 6.17
CA ALA A 136 7.72 4.94 7.28
C ALA A 136 8.14 4.01 8.43
N THR A 137 8.67 2.83 8.13
CA THR A 137 9.21 1.92 9.16
C THR A 137 10.38 2.55 9.91
N GLU A 138 11.32 3.16 9.20
CA GLU A 138 12.51 3.79 9.78
C GLU A 138 12.16 4.99 10.67
N LEU A 139 11.21 5.81 10.24
CA LEU A 139 10.84 7.03 10.95
C LEU A 139 9.89 6.80 12.12
N TYR A 140 9.05 5.76 12.06
CA TYR A 140 7.94 5.60 12.99
C TYR A 140 7.97 4.27 13.73
N LEU A 141 8.12 3.14 13.02
CA LEU A 141 8.02 1.83 13.64
C LEU A 141 9.25 1.50 14.48
N PHE A 142 10.48 1.67 13.99
CA PHE A 142 11.67 1.38 14.81
C PHE A 142 11.71 2.21 16.11
N PRO A 143 11.39 3.52 16.10
CA PRO A 143 11.25 4.28 17.35
C PRO A 143 10.21 3.73 18.34
N ILE A 144 9.12 3.11 17.86
CA ILE A 144 8.08 2.48 18.70
C ILE A 144 8.57 1.14 19.31
N LYS A 145 9.65 0.54 18.77
CA LYS A 145 10.23 -0.74 19.19
C LYS A 145 9.22 -1.90 19.15
N PRO A 146 8.71 -2.27 17.97
CA PRO A 146 7.72 -3.33 17.82
C PRO A 146 8.27 -4.67 18.27
N ASN A 147 7.40 -5.54 18.76
CA ASN A 147 7.77 -6.92 19.08
C ASN A 147 7.92 -7.78 17.82
N ARG A 148 7.28 -7.38 16.72
CA ARG A 148 7.36 -8.05 15.43
C ARG A 148 6.90 -7.13 14.30
N LEU A 149 7.52 -7.26 13.14
CA LEU A 149 7.09 -6.64 11.90
C LEU A 149 6.75 -7.71 10.86
N ILE A 150 5.58 -7.61 10.25
CA ILE A 150 5.14 -8.47 9.15
C ILE A 150 4.81 -7.56 7.99
N PHE A 151 5.59 -7.65 6.91
CA PHE A 151 5.37 -6.87 5.71
C PHE A 151 4.50 -7.67 4.73
N PHE A 152 3.40 -7.09 4.27
CA PHE A 152 2.49 -7.66 3.28
C PHE A 152 2.36 -6.65 2.12
N HIS A 153 3.23 -6.79 1.13
CA HIS A 153 3.49 -5.75 0.13
C HIS A 153 4.05 -6.30 -1.19
N GLY A 154 4.41 -5.41 -2.12
CA GLY A 154 5.10 -5.73 -3.38
C GLY A 154 4.26 -5.55 -4.64
N PHE A 155 2.93 -5.54 -4.53
CA PHE A 155 2.07 -5.31 -5.69
C PHE A 155 2.25 -3.91 -6.27
N ASN A 156 2.26 -2.88 -5.42
CA ASN A 156 2.44 -1.51 -5.90
C ASN A 156 3.82 -1.28 -6.48
N ASP A 157 4.87 -1.93 -5.98
CA ASP A 157 6.21 -1.92 -6.59
C ASP A 157 6.20 -2.46 -8.03
N ALA A 158 5.42 -3.52 -8.26
CA ALA A 158 5.25 -4.09 -9.59
C ALA A 158 4.31 -3.25 -10.49
N ASN A 159 3.29 -2.63 -9.90
CA ASN A 159 2.25 -1.89 -10.63
C ASN A 159 2.62 -0.43 -10.95
N GLN A 160 3.74 0.10 -10.46
CA GLN A 160 4.15 1.51 -10.72
C GLN A 160 4.34 1.86 -12.19
N VAL A 161 4.49 0.86 -13.08
CA VAL A 161 4.66 1.12 -14.50
C VAL A 161 3.41 1.73 -15.11
N GLU A 162 2.25 1.42 -14.54
CA GLU A 162 0.96 1.99 -14.95
C GLU A 162 0.88 3.48 -14.64
N SER A 163 1.56 3.95 -13.59
CA SER A 163 1.67 5.38 -13.26
C SER A 163 2.90 6.05 -13.90
N LEU A 164 3.71 5.30 -14.65
CA LEU A 164 4.99 5.71 -15.21
C LEU A 164 5.96 6.30 -14.17
N ALA A 165 5.81 5.93 -12.91
CA ALA A 165 6.77 6.28 -11.89
C ALA A 165 8.08 5.51 -12.14
N ARG A 166 9.21 6.14 -11.81
CA ARG A 166 10.46 5.39 -11.86
C ARG A 166 10.44 4.41 -10.69
N PRO A 167 10.91 3.18 -10.90
CA PRO A 167 11.05 2.22 -9.82
C PRO A 167 11.74 2.85 -8.61
N GLY A 168 11.13 2.71 -7.44
CA GLY A 168 11.66 3.24 -6.18
C GLY A 168 11.41 4.72 -5.91
N ASP A 169 10.77 5.46 -6.82
CA ASP A 169 10.37 6.82 -6.50
C ASP A 169 9.39 6.77 -5.31
N PRO A 170 9.70 7.43 -4.19
CA PRO A 170 8.83 7.43 -3.01
C PRO A 170 7.55 8.23 -3.24
N TYR A 171 7.40 8.87 -4.41
CA TYR A 171 6.18 9.51 -4.82
C TYR A 171 6.00 9.35 -6.33
N ASN A 172 4.75 9.21 -6.79
CA ASN A 172 4.39 9.22 -8.21
C ASN A 172 4.61 10.64 -8.82
N GLN A 173 5.85 11.15 -8.84
CA GLN A 173 6.19 12.49 -9.36
C GLN A 173 6.47 12.51 -10.86
N GLY A 174 6.61 11.32 -11.47
CA GLY A 174 7.33 11.15 -12.73
C GLY A 174 6.84 11.94 -13.93
N LEU A 175 5.53 12.21 -14.08
CA LEU A 175 5.00 12.71 -15.36
C LEU A 175 3.94 13.81 -15.34
N VAL A 176 3.17 14.00 -14.25
CA VAL A 176 2.30 15.19 -14.15
C VAL A 176 3.11 16.48 -14.32
N TYR A 177 4.39 16.47 -13.91
CA TYR A 177 5.31 17.60 -14.04
C TYR A 177 6.06 17.67 -15.38
N PHE A 178 6.30 16.56 -16.07
CA PHE A 178 7.25 16.54 -17.21
C PHE A 178 6.60 16.79 -18.58
N GLU A 179 5.36 16.35 -18.81
CA GLU A 179 4.70 16.51 -20.12
C GLU A 179 3.80 17.75 -20.24
N ASN A 180 3.50 18.41 -19.11
CA ASN A 180 2.32 19.26 -19.02
C ASN A 180 2.58 20.66 -18.44
N SER A 181 3.65 21.30 -18.89
CA SER A 181 3.96 22.70 -18.58
C SER A 181 3.27 23.72 -19.51
N ASN A 182 2.35 23.29 -20.37
CA ASN A 182 1.67 24.19 -21.30
C ASN A 182 0.54 24.99 -20.62
N LEU A 183 0.23 26.17 -21.18
CA LEU A 183 -0.77 27.09 -20.63
C LEU A 183 -2.15 26.43 -20.49
N LEU A 184 -2.57 25.65 -21.48
CA LEU A 184 -3.87 24.97 -21.51
C LEU A 184 -4.01 23.98 -20.34
N PHE A 185 -2.95 23.25 -20.03
CA PHE A 185 -2.91 22.34 -18.90
C PHE A 185 -3.03 23.08 -17.57
N SER A 186 -2.32 24.20 -17.44
CA SER A 186 -2.41 25.05 -16.25
C SER A 186 -3.82 25.62 -16.09
N PHE A 187 -4.47 26.03 -17.18
CA PHE A 187 -5.87 26.44 -17.20
C PHE A 187 -6.82 25.32 -16.79
N LEU A 188 -6.73 24.14 -17.41
CA LEU A 188 -7.59 22.99 -17.07
C LEU A 188 -7.40 22.55 -15.62
N LYS A 189 -6.17 22.55 -15.11
CA LYS A 189 -5.87 22.27 -13.71
C LYS A 189 -6.56 23.26 -12.77
N LEU A 190 -6.39 24.56 -13.00
CA LEU A 190 -7.02 25.62 -12.19
C LEU A 190 -8.55 25.48 -12.14
N PHE A 191 -9.20 25.16 -13.26
CA PHE A 191 -10.65 24.99 -13.30
C PHE A 191 -11.14 23.62 -12.85
N SER A 192 -10.29 22.58 -12.91
CA SER A 192 -10.62 21.25 -12.40
C SER A 192 -10.89 21.26 -10.89
N GLU A 193 -10.25 22.18 -10.16
CA GLU A 193 -10.44 22.33 -8.71
C GLU A 193 -11.79 22.93 -8.34
N GLN A 194 -12.47 23.58 -9.30
CA GLN A 194 -13.73 24.29 -9.08
C GLN A 194 -14.94 23.59 -9.73
N SER A 195 -14.72 22.58 -10.58
CA SER A 195 -15.79 21.90 -11.32
C SER A 195 -15.55 20.41 -11.43
N ASN A 196 -16.49 19.61 -10.93
CA ASN A 196 -16.45 18.15 -11.02
C ASN A 196 -16.44 17.65 -12.46
N ILE A 197 -17.13 18.34 -13.37
CA ILE A 197 -17.17 17.96 -14.79
C ILE A 197 -15.79 18.18 -15.43
N ILE A 198 -15.19 19.35 -15.20
CA ILE A 198 -13.86 19.67 -15.71
C ILE A 198 -12.82 18.74 -15.08
N ASN A 199 -12.95 18.43 -13.79
CA ASN A 199 -12.12 17.45 -13.10
C ASN A 199 -12.17 16.08 -13.77
N SER A 200 -13.36 15.54 -14.03
CA SER A 200 -13.51 14.24 -14.71
C SER A 200 -12.90 14.24 -16.11
N VAL A 201 -13.12 15.30 -16.89
CA VAL A 201 -12.51 15.43 -18.23
C VAL A 201 -10.98 15.48 -18.14
N PHE A 202 -10.46 16.25 -17.20
CA PHE A 202 -9.02 16.41 -16.98
C PHE A 202 -8.35 15.13 -16.49
N LYS A 203 -9.00 14.39 -15.56
CA LYS A 203 -8.54 13.07 -15.10
C LYS A 203 -8.48 12.06 -16.25
N ASN A 204 -9.56 11.93 -17.02
CA ASN A 204 -9.61 11.02 -18.16
C ASN A 204 -8.53 11.36 -19.20
N TYR A 205 -8.25 12.65 -19.44
CA TYR A 205 -7.18 13.05 -20.34
C TYR A 205 -5.80 12.58 -19.86
N ILE A 206 -5.51 12.75 -18.57
CA ILE A 206 -4.24 12.34 -17.98
C ILE A 206 -4.10 10.82 -17.94
N GLU A 207 -5.12 10.10 -17.49
CA GLU A 207 -5.14 8.64 -17.46
C GLU A 207 -4.90 8.04 -18.85
N ASN A 208 -5.57 8.57 -19.88
CA ASN A 208 -5.34 8.13 -21.27
C ASN A 208 -3.92 8.44 -21.76
N SER A 209 -3.38 9.60 -21.41
CA SER A 209 -2.03 10.01 -21.81
C SER A 209 -0.97 9.09 -21.16
N ILE A 210 -1.11 8.84 -19.86
CA ILE A 210 -0.26 7.92 -19.10
C ILE A 210 -0.37 6.50 -19.66
N SER A 211 -1.60 6.00 -19.86
CA SER A 211 -1.83 4.64 -20.37
C SER A 211 -1.22 4.44 -21.76
N LYS A 212 -1.41 5.40 -22.66
CA LYS A 212 -0.80 5.36 -24.01
C LYS A 212 0.72 5.34 -23.90
N ARG A 213 1.30 6.23 -23.09
CA ARG A 213 2.76 6.35 -22.96
C ARG A 213 3.38 5.12 -22.28
N SER A 214 2.72 4.55 -21.28
CA SER A 214 3.12 3.30 -20.63
C SER A 214 3.12 2.15 -21.61
N SER A 215 2.05 2.01 -22.41
CA SER A 215 1.97 1.01 -23.48
C SER A 215 3.10 1.17 -24.51
N GLU A 216 3.39 2.40 -24.93
CA GLU A 216 4.51 2.69 -25.84
C GLU A 216 5.87 2.31 -25.25
N LEU A 217 6.13 2.62 -23.97
CA LEU A 217 7.40 2.31 -23.32
C LEU A 217 7.57 0.81 -23.07
N LEU A 218 6.52 0.14 -22.60
CA LEU A 218 6.50 -1.30 -22.37
C LEU A 218 6.64 -2.11 -23.67
N SER A 219 6.27 -1.55 -24.82
CA SER A 219 6.50 -2.19 -26.12
C SER A 219 8.00 -2.23 -26.53
N ARG A 220 8.86 -1.45 -25.87
CA ARG A 220 10.30 -1.40 -26.15
C ARG A 220 11.02 -2.43 -25.28
N THR A 221 11.57 -3.48 -25.87
CA THR A 221 12.21 -4.60 -25.16
C THR A 221 13.29 -4.16 -24.16
N GLU A 222 14.16 -3.22 -24.53
CA GLU A 222 15.21 -2.72 -23.63
C GLU A 222 14.64 -1.97 -22.42
N PHE A 223 13.62 -1.14 -22.63
CA PHE A 223 12.95 -0.44 -21.54
C PHE A 223 12.23 -1.43 -20.63
N TYR A 224 11.46 -2.34 -21.21
CA TYR A 224 10.72 -3.38 -20.48
C TYR A 224 11.64 -4.19 -19.57
N SER A 225 12.70 -4.77 -20.15
CA SER A 225 13.66 -5.59 -19.39
C SER A 225 14.39 -4.77 -18.33
N GLY A 226 14.85 -3.55 -18.67
CA GLY A 226 15.46 -2.64 -17.70
C GLY A 226 14.54 -2.26 -16.55
N TYR A 227 13.26 -2.05 -16.83
CA TYR A 227 12.24 -1.73 -15.84
C TYR A 227 12.00 -2.91 -14.88
N VAL A 228 11.77 -4.11 -15.40
CA VAL A 228 11.57 -5.33 -14.60
C VAL A 228 12.75 -5.57 -13.65
N GLN A 229 13.98 -5.47 -14.17
CA GLN A 229 15.18 -5.59 -13.34
C GLN A 229 15.21 -4.51 -12.25
N SER A 230 14.98 -3.26 -12.60
CA SER A 230 15.06 -2.13 -11.67
C SER A 230 14.04 -2.24 -10.55
N ALA A 231 12.78 -2.53 -10.87
CA ALA A 231 11.70 -2.69 -9.89
C ALA A 231 12.01 -3.81 -8.88
N ALA A 232 12.39 -4.99 -9.38
CA ALA A 232 12.74 -6.11 -8.51
C ALA A 232 13.97 -5.83 -7.65
N HIS A 233 15.02 -5.22 -8.21
CA HIS A 233 16.24 -4.90 -7.46
C HIS A 233 16.01 -3.85 -6.36
N ILE A 234 15.18 -2.85 -6.63
CA ILE A 234 14.85 -1.81 -5.64
C ILE A 234 14.00 -2.39 -4.51
N TYR A 235 12.99 -3.18 -4.84
CA TYR A 235 12.21 -3.93 -3.85
C TYR A 235 13.15 -4.74 -2.93
N MET A 236 14.09 -5.48 -3.53
CA MET A 236 15.07 -6.27 -2.79
C MET A 236 16.04 -5.45 -1.94
N ASP A 237 16.48 -4.27 -2.40
CA ASP A 237 17.31 -3.38 -1.57
C ASP A 237 16.51 -2.83 -0.39
N ASN A 238 15.24 -2.46 -0.59
CA ASN A 238 14.36 -1.96 0.47
C ASN A 238 14.14 -3.01 1.56
N ILE A 239 13.66 -4.21 1.22
CA ILE A 239 13.45 -5.28 2.21
C ILE A 239 14.79 -5.70 2.84
N GLY A 240 15.88 -5.69 2.08
CA GLY A 240 17.21 -6.02 2.57
C GLY A 240 17.72 -5.03 3.62
N ARG A 241 17.44 -3.72 3.46
CA ARG A 241 17.77 -2.69 4.43
C ARG A 241 16.95 -2.84 5.71
N VAL A 242 15.64 -2.99 5.58
CA VAL A 242 14.74 -3.20 6.73
C VAL A 242 15.15 -4.46 7.49
N ASN A 243 15.38 -5.58 6.81
CA ASN A 243 15.79 -6.84 7.43
C ASN A 243 17.09 -6.68 8.25
N ARG A 244 18.10 -6.01 7.69
CA ARG A 244 19.36 -5.74 8.41
C ARG A 244 19.12 -4.89 9.66
N ARG A 245 18.26 -3.88 9.56
CA ARG A 245 17.92 -3.02 10.70
C ARG A 245 17.18 -3.80 11.79
N CYS A 246 16.20 -4.63 11.41
CA CYS A 246 15.50 -5.54 12.31
C CYS A 246 16.45 -6.50 13.03
N GLN A 247 17.42 -7.10 12.31
CA GLN A 247 18.45 -7.96 12.90
C GLN A 247 19.33 -7.21 13.92
N GLN A 248 19.70 -5.96 13.63
CA GLN A 248 20.50 -5.12 14.55
C GLN A 248 19.73 -4.78 15.83
N GLU A 249 18.41 -4.59 15.74
CA GLU A 249 17.56 -4.25 16.89
C GLU A 249 16.98 -5.48 17.60
N GLY A 250 17.21 -6.69 17.08
CA GLY A 250 16.63 -7.92 17.62
C GLY A 250 15.11 -8.02 17.41
N ILE A 251 14.58 -7.35 16.40
CA ILE A 251 13.15 -7.34 16.05
C ILE A 251 12.90 -8.46 15.01
N PRO A 252 12.04 -9.47 15.30
CA PRO A 252 11.60 -10.44 14.30
C PRO A 252 10.88 -9.75 13.14
N CYS A 253 11.36 -9.97 11.92
CA CYS A 253 10.84 -9.36 10.71
C CYS A 253 10.57 -10.42 9.64
N TYR A 254 9.42 -10.29 8.97
CA TYR A 254 8.93 -11.24 7.97
C TYR A 254 8.40 -10.47 6.76
N PHE A 255 8.67 -10.95 5.56
CA PHE A 255 8.28 -10.30 4.30
C PHE A 255 7.43 -11.27 3.48
N ILE A 256 6.21 -10.85 3.19
CA ILE A 256 5.24 -11.62 2.41
C ILE A 256 5.05 -10.90 1.08
N LEU A 257 5.37 -11.59 -0.02
CA LEU A 257 5.05 -11.11 -1.35
C LEU A 257 3.54 -11.27 -1.56
N GLN A 258 2.87 -10.12 -1.59
CA GLN A 258 1.42 -10.02 -1.62
C GLN A 258 0.81 -10.76 -2.81
N PRO A 259 -0.26 -11.55 -2.63
CA PRO A 259 -0.92 -12.23 -3.72
C PRO A 259 -1.69 -11.26 -4.63
N TYR A 260 -1.93 -11.69 -5.85
CA TYR A 260 -2.73 -10.96 -6.84
C TYR A 260 -3.43 -11.94 -7.80
N ARG A 261 -4.44 -11.45 -8.51
CA ARG A 261 -5.13 -12.18 -9.56
C ARG A 261 -4.32 -12.19 -10.84
N ARG A 262 -3.68 -13.32 -11.09
CA ARG A 262 -2.82 -13.52 -12.27
C ARG A 262 -3.55 -13.32 -13.60
N ASP A 263 -4.84 -13.68 -13.66
CA ASP A 263 -5.64 -13.56 -14.89
C ASP A 263 -5.92 -12.11 -15.33
N THR A 264 -5.73 -11.13 -14.45
CA THR A 264 -6.05 -9.71 -14.72
C THR A 264 -4.90 -8.74 -14.47
N ALA A 265 -3.79 -9.17 -13.86
CA ALA A 265 -2.68 -8.29 -13.46
C ALA A 265 -1.73 -7.90 -14.60
N GLY A 266 -1.71 -8.66 -15.70
CA GLY A 266 -0.81 -8.42 -16.83
C GLY A 266 0.61 -8.94 -16.59
N THR A 267 1.37 -9.05 -17.69
CA THR A 267 2.65 -9.78 -17.71
C THR A 267 3.79 -9.07 -16.98
N VAL A 268 3.76 -7.74 -16.89
CA VAL A 268 4.83 -6.98 -16.20
C VAL A 268 4.89 -7.34 -14.72
N ILE A 269 3.73 -7.47 -14.08
CA ILE A 269 3.64 -7.83 -12.66
C ILE A 269 4.20 -9.24 -12.45
N GLU A 270 3.81 -10.19 -13.29
CA GLU A 270 4.33 -11.56 -13.26
C GLU A 270 5.85 -11.62 -13.40
N ASP A 271 6.41 -10.89 -14.37
CA ASP A 271 7.86 -10.86 -14.61
C ASP A 271 8.64 -10.22 -13.45
N ILE A 272 8.10 -9.16 -12.83
CA ILE A 272 8.69 -8.52 -11.65
C ILE A 272 8.66 -9.47 -10.46
N TYR A 273 7.54 -10.14 -10.20
CA TYR A 273 7.41 -11.11 -9.11
C TYR A 273 8.34 -12.30 -9.30
N SER A 274 8.40 -12.84 -10.53
CA SER A 274 9.34 -13.90 -10.88
C SER A 274 10.79 -13.48 -10.60
N LYS A 275 11.14 -12.23 -10.98
CA LYS A 275 12.47 -11.69 -10.72
C LYS A 275 12.74 -11.48 -9.23
N ILE A 276 11.77 -11.02 -8.44
CA ILE A 276 11.88 -10.89 -6.98
C ILE A 276 12.19 -12.26 -6.36
N ASN A 277 11.41 -13.29 -6.70
CA ASN A 277 11.63 -14.65 -6.20
C ASN A 277 13.02 -15.18 -6.54
N GLN A 278 13.47 -14.98 -7.79
CA GLN A 278 14.84 -15.34 -8.19
C GLN A 278 15.90 -14.62 -7.32
N LEU A 279 15.71 -13.34 -7.02
CA LEU A 279 16.65 -12.58 -6.20
C LEU A 279 16.63 -13.02 -4.73
N VAL A 280 15.47 -13.35 -4.17
CA VAL A 280 15.34 -13.89 -2.81
C VAL A 280 16.06 -15.23 -2.69
N GLU A 281 15.83 -16.16 -3.63
CA GLU A 281 16.50 -17.46 -3.66
C GLU A 281 18.03 -17.29 -3.65
N ASN A 282 18.54 -16.40 -4.49
CA ASN A 282 19.97 -16.09 -4.54
C ASN A 282 20.49 -15.51 -3.20
N GLN A 283 19.75 -14.61 -2.55
CA GLN A 283 20.15 -14.07 -1.23
C GLN A 283 20.13 -15.13 -0.12
N ASN A 284 19.15 -16.03 -0.15
CA ASN A 284 19.03 -17.10 0.82
C ASN A 284 20.14 -18.16 0.66
N GLN A 285 20.55 -18.47 -0.58
CA GLN A 285 21.74 -19.28 -0.85
C GLN A 285 23.02 -18.63 -0.29
N LEU A 286 23.09 -17.30 -0.28
CA LEU A 286 24.19 -16.53 0.32
C LEU A 286 24.10 -16.41 1.85
N LYS A 287 23.18 -17.15 2.51
CA LYS A 287 22.93 -17.13 3.96
C LYS A 287 22.64 -15.73 4.54
N LYS A 288 22.10 -14.82 3.74
CA LYS A 288 21.71 -13.47 4.20
C LYS A 288 20.34 -13.43 4.88
N GLY A 289 19.68 -14.59 5.03
CA GLY A 289 18.59 -14.84 5.97
C GLY A 289 17.47 -13.80 5.92
N ILE A 290 16.70 -13.80 4.83
CA ILE A 290 15.46 -13.03 4.73
C ILE A 290 14.32 -14.01 5.00
N ASN A 291 13.49 -13.73 6.00
CA ASN A 291 12.27 -14.50 6.28
C ASN A 291 11.20 -14.11 5.25
N PHE A 292 11.31 -14.67 4.05
CA PHE A 292 10.47 -14.34 2.91
C PHE A 292 9.45 -15.44 2.63
N PHE A 293 8.21 -15.06 2.35
CA PHE A 293 7.11 -15.94 2.00
C PHE A 293 6.47 -15.43 0.71
N ASP A 294 6.37 -16.29 -0.30
CA ASP A 294 5.65 -15.95 -1.52
C ASP A 294 4.21 -16.44 -1.47
N TYR A 295 3.27 -15.52 -1.37
CA TYR A 295 1.84 -15.85 -1.42
C TYR A 295 1.27 -15.71 -2.84
N SER A 296 2.00 -15.15 -3.79
CA SER A 296 1.52 -14.93 -5.15
C SER A 296 1.14 -16.24 -5.86
N ASP A 297 2.00 -17.26 -5.81
CA ASP A 297 1.70 -18.57 -6.40
C ASP A 297 0.60 -19.32 -5.64
N LYS A 298 0.58 -19.21 -4.30
CA LYS A 298 -0.39 -19.90 -3.44
C LYS A 298 -1.84 -19.48 -3.71
N TYR A 299 -2.03 -18.23 -4.12
CA TYR A 299 -3.34 -17.63 -4.36
C TYR A 299 -3.65 -17.39 -5.85
N ALA A 300 -2.69 -17.63 -6.76
CA ALA A 300 -2.79 -17.29 -8.19
C ALA A 300 -4.08 -17.79 -8.88
N ASN A 301 -4.60 -18.95 -8.47
CA ASN A 301 -5.79 -19.57 -9.07
C ASN A 301 -7.07 -19.40 -8.23
N LYS A 302 -7.01 -18.74 -7.08
CA LYS A 302 -8.13 -18.61 -6.13
C LYS A 302 -8.96 -17.34 -6.39
N LYS A 303 -9.48 -17.19 -7.61
CA LYS A 303 -10.17 -15.97 -8.08
C LYS A 303 -11.32 -15.52 -7.17
N SER A 304 -12.02 -16.46 -6.55
CA SER A 304 -13.15 -16.18 -5.66
C SER A 304 -12.77 -15.46 -4.37
N LEU A 305 -11.48 -15.43 -4.01
CA LEU A 305 -10.99 -14.77 -2.79
C LEU A 305 -10.66 -13.29 -3.00
N PHE A 306 -10.76 -12.80 -4.23
CA PHE A 306 -10.37 -11.46 -4.60
C PHE A 306 -11.60 -10.61 -4.93
N PHE A 307 -11.62 -9.40 -4.41
CA PHE A 307 -12.57 -8.34 -4.76
C PHE A 307 -12.21 -7.72 -6.12
N ASP A 308 -10.93 -7.43 -6.35
CA ASP A 308 -10.40 -6.93 -7.63
C ASP A 308 -9.06 -7.61 -7.98
N VAL A 309 -8.21 -7.00 -8.81
CA VAL A 309 -6.92 -7.60 -9.22
C VAL A 309 -5.98 -7.91 -8.06
N VAL A 310 -6.14 -7.24 -6.92
CA VAL A 310 -5.15 -7.28 -5.83
C VAL A 310 -5.78 -7.35 -4.44
N HIS A 311 -6.94 -6.75 -4.24
CA HIS A 311 -7.62 -6.69 -2.95
C HIS A 311 -8.41 -7.97 -2.69
N LEU A 312 -8.25 -8.51 -1.49
CA LEU A 312 -8.92 -9.72 -1.03
C LEU A 312 -10.29 -9.38 -0.45
N ASN A 313 -11.29 -10.22 -0.71
CA ASN A 313 -12.57 -10.14 -0.02
C ASN A 313 -12.49 -10.76 1.38
N ASP A 314 -13.58 -10.75 2.15
CA ASP A 314 -13.62 -11.27 3.53
C ASP A 314 -13.09 -12.71 3.68
N GLU A 315 -13.35 -13.58 2.70
CA GLU A 315 -12.85 -14.95 2.72
C GLU A 315 -11.35 -14.98 2.47
N GLY A 316 -10.86 -14.23 1.47
CA GLY A 316 -9.44 -14.12 1.17
C GLY A 316 -8.63 -13.49 2.31
N GLN A 317 -9.15 -12.44 2.95
CA GLN A 317 -8.52 -11.80 4.11
C GLN A 317 -8.36 -12.78 5.27
N ARG A 318 -9.38 -13.61 5.52
CA ARG A 318 -9.37 -14.65 6.56
C ARG A 318 -8.38 -15.78 6.24
N GLU A 319 -8.37 -16.28 5.01
CA GLU A 319 -7.42 -17.32 4.58
C GLU A 319 -5.98 -16.84 4.70
N VAL A 320 -5.68 -15.63 4.24
CA VAL A 320 -4.34 -15.05 4.37
C VAL A 320 -3.95 -14.88 5.83
N ALA A 321 -4.86 -14.41 6.70
CA ALA A 321 -4.58 -14.29 8.13
C ALA A 321 -4.26 -15.66 8.77
N GLN A 322 -4.97 -16.72 8.40
CA GLN A 322 -4.70 -18.09 8.87
C GLN A 322 -3.33 -18.58 8.42
N ASP A 323 -2.98 -18.33 7.16
CA ASP A 323 -1.68 -18.68 6.62
C ASP A 323 -0.54 -17.93 7.32
N ILE A 324 -0.68 -16.62 7.53
CA ILE A 324 0.30 -15.82 8.28
C ILE A 324 0.46 -16.37 9.70
N TYR A 325 -0.65 -16.68 10.35
CA TYR A 325 -0.64 -17.26 11.69
C TYR A 325 0.16 -18.58 11.72
N SER A 326 -0.14 -19.51 10.80
CA SER A 326 0.53 -20.81 10.70
C SER A 326 2.01 -20.69 10.32
N ASP A 327 2.33 -19.88 9.32
CA ASP A 327 3.67 -19.78 8.74
C ASP A 327 4.64 -19.01 9.64
N ILE A 328 4.13 -18.02 10.40
CA ILE A 328 4.96 -17.01 11.07
C ILE A 328 4.73 -16.96 12.59
N LEU A 329 3.47 -17.03 13.07
CA LEU A 329 3.15 -16.75 14.46
C LEU A 329 3.01 -17.98 15.36
N GLN A 330 2.72 -19.15 14.78
CA GLN A 330 2.55 -20.41 15.52
C GLN A 330 3.89 -21.07 15.89
N LYS A 331 4.99 -20.63 15.26
CA LYS A 331 6.36 -21.10 15.52
C LYS A 331 6.99 -20.31 16.65
#